data_AF-A0A5F2IDX3-F1
#
_entry.id   AF-A0A5F2IDX3-F1
#
_cell.length_a   1.000
_cell.length_b   1.000
_cell.length_c   1.000
_cell.angle_alpha   90.00
_cell.angle_beta   90.00
_cell.angle_gamma   90.00
#
_symmetry.space_group_name_H-M   'P 1'
#
loop_
_entity.id
_entity.type
_entity.pdbx_description
1 polymer ?
#
loop_
_entity_poly.entity_id
_entity_poly.type
_entity_poly.pdbx_seq_one_letter_code
_entity_poly.pdbx_strand_id
1 'polypeptide(L)'
;MTPHAEALGRARTAADFAAVIALLDTDLSQAVASRQALKQAEDRAIFGDGDLAAARAALDDCNDTIVVLEKAIAAASGRHATAAEAEARTDIEALADEIEGKAALLGARWRAARRLVEELREELFEADTLSRAIATANGLFDAAGLPRLKVSLAATRRAAMTGPRAAAPARLSRAGLAADRLLLSLINTGGALDPRPALRAPVAGSAKKPKRG
;
A
#
# COMPACT_ATOMS: atom_id res chain seq x y z
N MET A 1 -40.55 30.22 2.81
CA MET A 1 -39.75 28.98 2.67
C MET A 1 -39.61 28.37 4.05
N THR A 2 -39.66 27.05 4.18
CA THR A 2 -39.46 26.39 5.48
C THR A 2 -37.97 26.34 5.83
N PRO A 3 -37.59 26.33 7.12
CA PRO A 3 -36.18 26.31 7.57
C PRO A 3 -35.37 25.15 6.96
N HIS A 4 -36.00 24.00 6.76
CA HIS A 4 -35.38 22.83 6.15
C HIS A 4 -35.10 23.01 4.65
N ALA A 5 -35.94 23.74 3.91
CA ALA A 5 -35.69 24.02 2.50
C ALA A 5 -34.45 24.90 2.32
N GLU A 6 -34.20 25.84 3.25
CA GLU A 6 -32.99 26.66 3.26
C GLU A 6 -31.75 25.88 3.69
N ALA A 7 -31.87 24.99 4.68
CA ALA A 7 -30.78 24.10 5.10
C ALA A 7 -30.39 23.15 3.94
N LEU A 8 -31.37 22.55 3.27
CA LEU A 8 -31.17 21.71 2.08
C LEU A 8 -30.54 22.49 0.92
N GLY A 9 -30.91 23.76 0.73
CA GLY A 9 -30.34 24.64 -0.28
C GLY A 9 -28.88 25.03 -0.01
N ARG A 10 -28.45 24.98 1.25
CA ARG A 10 -27.08 25.27 1.69
C ARG A 10 -26.18 24.04 1.77
N ALA A 11 -26.74 22.84 1.94
CA ALA A 11 -25.98 21.59 2.00
C ALA A 11 -25.17 21.37 0.71
N ARG A 12 -23.90 20.96 0.86
CA ARG A 12 -22.99 20.72 -0.27
C ARG A 12 -22.34 19.34 -0.19
N THR A 13 -22.10 18.83 1.01
CA THR A 13 -21.44 17.54 1.24
C THR A 13 -22.42 16.43 1.61
N ALA A 14 -21.99 15.18 1.49
CA ALA A 14 -22.76 14.04 1.99
C ALA A 14 -23.10 14.22 3.48
N ALA A 15 -22.13 14.65 4.29
CA ALA A 15 -22.35 14.92 5.71
C ALA A 15 -23.41 16.00 5.96
N ASP A 16 -23.41 17.08 5.18
CA ASP A 16 -24.44 18.13 5.29
C ASP A 16 -25.83 17.59 4.98
N PHE A 17 -25.97 16.81 3.91
CA PHE A 17 -27.26 16.21 3.55
C PHE A 17 -27.73 15.19 4.60
N ALA A 18 -26.82 14.40 5.18
CA ALA A 18 -27.14 13.47 6.26
C ALA A 18 -27.67 14.20 7.50
N ALA A 19 -27.06 15.34 7.86
CA ALA A 19 -27.53 16.18 8.97
C ALA A 19 -28.93 16.76 8.71
N VAL A 20 -29.21 17.21 7.47
CA VAL A 20 -30.54 17.71 7.09
C VAL A 20 -31.59 16.59 7.11
N ILE A 21 -31.26 15.39 6.63
CA ILE A 21 -32.15 14.22 6.67
C ILE A 21 -32.50 13.87 8.12
N ALA A 22 -31.53 13.83 9.03
CA ALA A 22 -31.76 13.51 10.44
C ALA A 22 -32.72 14.50 11.13
N LEU A 23 -32.63 15.79 10.79
CA LEU A 23 -33.58 16.80 11.27
C LEU A 23 -34.99 16.56 10.70
N LEU A 24 -35.10 16.32 9.39
CA LEU A 24 -36.38 16.03 8.74
C LEU A 24 -37.05 14.76 9.28
N ASP A 25 -36.28 13.71 9.58
CA ASP A 25 -36.78 12.47 10.20
C ASP A 25 -37.31 12.71 11.62
N THR A 26 -36.67 13.63 12.35
CA THR A 26 -37.13 14.04 13.68
C THR A 26 -38.47 14.75 13.59
N ASP A 27 -38.63 15.69 12.66
CA ASP A 27 -39.88 16.41 12.45
C ASP A 27 -40.99 15.50 11.93
N LEU A 28 -40.66 14.56 11.05
CA LEU A 28 -41.60 13.54 10.57
C LEU A 28 -42.10 12.67 11.72
N SER A 29 -41.19 12.23 12.60
CA SER A 29 -41.55 11.44 13.79
C SER A 29 -42.48 12.22 14.73
N GLN A 30 -42.22 13.51 14.92
CA GLN A 30 -43.09 14.39 15.71
C GLN A 30 -44.46 14.57 15.05
N ALA A 31 -44.52 14.83 13.74
CA ALA A 31 -45.78 14.98 13.01
C ALA A 31 -46.63 13.70 13.05
N VAL A 32 -46.01 12.52 12.92
CA VAL A 32 -46.69 11.22 13.05
C VAL A 32 -47.27 11.02 14.45
N ALA A 33 -46.56 11.44 15.51
CA ALA A 33 -47.06 11.40 16.88
C ALA A 33 -48.23 12.37 17.09
N SER A 34 -48.13 13.60 16.57
CA SER A 34 -49.20 14.60 16.60
C SER A 34 -50.45 14.11 15.87
N ARG A 35 -50.30 13.43 14.73
CA ARG A 35 -51.42 12.83 14.00
C ARG A 35 -52.19 11.82 14.87
N GLN A 36 -51.49 11.01 15.65
CA GLN A 36 -52.16 10.05 16.55
C GLN A 36 -52.97 10.78 17.64
N ALA A 37 -52.42 11.85 18.21
CA ALA A 37 -53.13 12.68 19.18
C ALA A 37 -54.35 13.39 18.57
N LEU A 38 -54.23 13.87 17.33
CA LEU A 38 -55.32 14.51 16.59
C LEU A 38 -56.45 13.53 16.24
N LYS A 39 -56.14 12.28 15.88
CA LYS A 39 -57.16 11.22 15.70
C LYS A 39 -57.97 10.98 16.97
N GLN A 40 -57.29 10.91 18.12
CA GLN A 40 -57.97 10.76 19.41
C GLN A 40 -58.84 11.98 19.77
N ALA A 41 -58.42 13.18 19.35
CA ALA A 41 -59.20 14.40 19.55
C ALA A 41 -60.43 14.43 18.61
N GLU A 42 -60.29 13.99 17.37
CA GLU A 42 -61.42 13.80 16.44
C GLU A 42 -62.43 12.80 17.00
N ASP A 43 -61.98 11.63 17.45
CA ASP A 43 -62.86 10.62 18.07
C ASP A 43 -63.62 11.20 19.27
N ARG A 44 -62.97 11.97 20.14
CA ARG A 44 -63.64 12.64 21.27
C ARG A 44 -64.64 13.71 20.82
N ALA A 45 -64.35 14.45 19.75
CA ALA A 45 -65.25 15.45 19.19
C ALA A 45 -66.49 14.81 18.53
N ILE A 46 -66.37 13.58 18.01
CA ILE A 46 -67.52 12.81 17.49
C ILE A 46 -68.50 12.43 18.61
N PHE A 47 -68.01 12.12 19.80
CA PHE A 47 -68.81 11.65 20.94
C PHE A 47 -69.15 12.74 21.98
N GLY A 48 -68.80 14.02 21.76
CA GLY A 48 -69.04 15.13 22.70
C GLY A 48 -69.32 16.47 22.01
N ASP A 49 -69.40 17.58 22.76
CA ASP A 49 -69.68 18.94 22.26
C ASP A 49 -68.48 19.61 21.54
N GLY A 50 -67.60 18.81 20.92
CA GLY A 50 -66.38 19.29 20.28
C GLY A 50 -66.59 19.80 18.86
N ASP A 51 -65.71 20.70 18.40
CA ASP A 51 -65.68 21.15 17.00
C ASP A 51 -65.03 20.09 16.10
N LEU A 52 -65.88 19.20 15.57
CA LEU A 52 -65.46 18.13 14.65
C LEU A 52 -64.84 18.67 13.35
N ALA A 53 -65.31 19.84 12.86
CA ALA A 53 -64.79 20.42 11.63
C ALA A 53 -63.35 20.91 11.85
N ALA A 54 -63.07 21.56 12.98
CA ALA A 54 -61.71 21.97 13.34
C ALA A 54 -60.78 20.77 13.55
N ALA A 55 -61.25 19.69 14.20
CA ALA A 55 -60.45 18.49 14.41
C ALA A 55 -60.05 17.81 13.09
N ARG A 56 -60.97 17.73 12.13
CA ARG A 56 -60.71 17.20 10.78
C ARG A 56 -59.74 18.05 9.99
N ALA A 57 -59.93 19.38 10.00
CA ALA A 57 -59.02 20.30 9.34
C ALA A 57 -57.58 20.16 9.88
N ALA A 58 -57.42 20.09 11.21
CA ALA A 58 -56.11 19.89 11.82
C ALA A 58 -55.47 18.53 11.47
N LEU A 59 -56.28 17.47 11.33
CA LEU A 59 -55.82 16.16 10.89
C LEU A 59 -55.33 16.20 9.43
N ASP A 60 -56.09 16.85 8.54
CA ASP A 60 -55.74 17.02 7.13
C ASP A 60 -54.45 17.84 6.97
N ASP A 61 -54.33 18.97 7.68
CA ASP A 61 -53.10 19.78 7.72
C ASP A 61 -51.89 18.97 8.20
N CYS A 62 -52.09 18.10 9.19
CA CYS A 62 -51.05 17.22 9.71
C CYS A 62 -50.65 16.14 8.68
N ASN A 63 -51.62 15.56 7.96
CA ASN A 63 -51.35 14.62 6.88
C ASN A 63 -50.58 15.28 5.73
N ASP A 64 -50.96 16.50 5.34
CA ASP A 64 -50.26 17.27 4.31
C ASP A 64 -48.81 17.57 4.73
N THR A 65 -48.62 17.92 6.00
CA THR A 65 -47.27 18.14 6.58
C THR A 65 -46.41 16.88 6.50
N ILE A 66 -46.97 15.71 6.85
CA ILE A 66 -46.28 14.41 6.73
C ILE A 66 -45.86 14.15 5.29
N VAL A 67 -46.77 14.34 4.32
CA VAL A 67 -46.48 14.13 2.89
C VAL A 67 -45.37 15.07 2.40
N VAL A 68 -45.35 16.33 2.86
CA VAL A 68 -44.29 17.29 2.52
C VAL A 68 -42.93 16.85 3.09
N LEU A 69 -42.90 16.39 4.35
CA LEU A 69 -41.67 15.91 5.00
C LEU A 69 -41.11 14.65 4.33
N GLU A 70 -41.96 13.66 4.01
CA GLU A 70 -41.54 12.45 3.28
C GLU A 70 -40.93 12.78 1.92
N LYS A 71 -41.54 13.70 1.16
CA LYS A 71 -41.00 14.18 -0.12
C LYS A 71 -39.67 14.90 0.05
N ALA A 72 -39.53 15.72 1.09
CA ALA A 72 -38.30 16.43 1.40
C ALA A 72 -37.16 15.46 1.75
N ILE A 73 -37.45 14.43 2.56
CA ILE A 73 -36.50 13.37 2.91
C ILE A 73 -36.05 12.64 1.65
N ALA A 74 -36.98 12.18 0.80
CA ALA A 74 -36.64 11.46 -0.43
C ALA A 74 -35.74 12.29 -1.36
N ALA A 75 -36.04 13.59 -1.52
CA ALA A 75 -35.21 14.50 -2.30
C ALA A 75 -33.82 14.72 -1.68
N ALA A 76 -33.74 14.84 -0.35
CA ALA A 76 -32.48 14.97 0.37
C ALA A 76 -31.64 13.70 0.27
N SER A 77 -32.23 12.52 0.39
CA SER A 77 -31.56 11.22 0.25
C SER A 77 -30.96 11.02 -1.15
N GLY A 78 -31.67 11.43 -2.21
CA GLY A 78 -31.12 11.38 -3.57
C GLY A 78 -29.89 12.27 -3.75
N ARG A 79 -29.91 13.48 -3.17
CA ARG A 79 -28.75 14.40 -3.20
C ARG A 79 -27.61 13.91 -2.32
N HIS A 80 -27.90 13.35 -1.15
CA HIS A 80 -26.93 12.70 -0.27
C HIS A 80 -26.16 11.61 -1.01
N ALA A 81 -26.87 10.68 -1.67
CA ALA A 81 -26.24 9.60 -2.43
C ALA A 81 -25.32 10.13 -3.54
N THR A 82 -25.79 11.13 -4.29
CA THR A 82 -25.00 11.76 -5.36
C THR A 82 -23.74 12.45 -4.81
N ALA A 83 -23.84 13.17 -3.68
CA ALA A 83 -22.71 13.82 -3.04
C ALA A 83 -21.70 12.79 -2.52
N ALA A 84 -22.18 11.72 -1.86
CA ALA A 84 -21.33 10.65 -1.35
C ALA A 84 -20.57 9.92 -2.47
N GLU A 85 -21.23 9.65 -3.61
CA GLU A 85 -20.58 9.05 -4.77
C GLU A 85 -19.50 9.96 -5.38
N ALA A 86 -19.78 11.27 -5.49
CA ALA A 86 -18.82 12.24 -6.00
C ALA A 86 -17.60 12.42 -5.08
N GLU A 87 -17.81 12.46 -3.77
CA GLU A 87 -16.75 12.52 -2.76
C GLU A 87 -15.89 11.25 -2.80
N ALA A 88 -16.52 10.08 -2.77
CA ALA A 88 -15.79 8.80 -2.86
C ALA A 88 -14.98 8.69 -4.15
N ARG A 89 -15.52 9.18 -5.27
CA ARG A 89 -14.78 9.24 -6.53
C ARG A 89 -13.57 10.17 -6.44
N THR A 90 -13.71 11.34 -5.82
CA THR A 90 -12.61 12.29 -5.61
C THR A 90 -11.49 11.65 -4.76
N ASP A 91 -11.85 10.92 -3.72
CA ASP A 91 -10.87 10.20 -2.87
C ASP A 91 -10.12 9.11 -3.65
N ILE A 92 -10.83 8.38 -4.52
CA ILE A 92 -10.23 7.35 -5.39
C ILE A 92 -9.28 8.00 -6.42
N GLU A 93 -9.67 9.13 -7.00
CA GLU A 93 -8.83 9.88 -7.94
C GLU A 93 -7.55 10.39 -7.25
N ALA A 94 -7.66 10.92 -6.02
CA ALA A 94 -6.49 11.31 -5.22
C ALA A 94 -5.57 10.13 -4.89
N LEU A 95 -6.15 8.96 -4.57
CA LEU A 95 -5.37 7.73 -4.37
C LEU A 95 -4.67 7.29 -5.66
N ALA A 96 -5.31 7.44 -6.81
CA ALA A 96 -4.71 7.10 -8.10
C ALA A 96 -3.47 7.97 -8.38
N ASP A 97 -3.55 9.27 -8.15
CA ASP A 97 -2.42 10.20 -8.29
C ASP A 97 -1.26 9.84 -7.35
N GLU A 98 -1.55 9.49 -6.09
CA GLU A 98 -0.54 9.04 -5.13
C GLU A 98 0.18 7.76 -5.61
N ILE A 99 -0.60 6.79 -6.12
CA ILE A 99 -0.07 5.53 -6.63
C ILE A 99 0.75 5.74 -7.90
N GLU A 100 0.35 6.65 -8.79
CA GLU A 100 1.12 7.03 -9.97
C GLU A 100 2.48 7.61 -9.57
N GLY A 101 2.50 8.52 -8.60
CA GLY A 101 3.74 9.06 -8.03
C GLY A 101 4.66 7.98 -7.46
N LYS A 102 4.10 7.02 -6.71
CA LYS A 102 4.85 5.86 -6.19
C LYS A 102 5.38 4.96 -7.31
N ALA A 103 4.60 4.74 -8.37
CA ALA A 103 5.02 3.95 -9.53
C ALA A 103 6.19 4.61 -10.27
N ALA A 104 6.14 5.93 -10.47
CA ALA A 104 7.25 6.68 -11.07
C ALA A 104 8.53 6.56 -10.24
N LEU A 105 8.43 6.70 -8.91
CA LEU A 105 9.56 6.53 -8.00
C LEU A 105 10.11 5.09 -8.06
N LEU A 106 9.24 4.07 -8.07
CA LEU A 106 9.65 2.67 -8.21
C LEU A 106 10.42 2.44 -9.52
N GLY A 107 9.91 2.97 -10.64
CA GLY A 107 10.60 2.91 -11.93
C GLY A 107 11.98 3.56 -11.90
N ALA A 108 12.13 4.70 -11.20
CA ALA A 108 13.44 5.32 -11.01
C ALA A 108 14.40 4.43 -10.19
N ARG A 109 13.91 3.77 -9.13
CA ARG A 109 14.70 2.83 -8.33
C ARG A 109 15.14 1.62 -9.15
N TRP A 110 14.29 1.07 -10.00
CA TRP A 110 14.66 -0.04 -10.90
C TRP A 110 15.68 0.36 -11.96
N ARG A 111 15.55 1.55 -12.55
CA ARG A 111 16.56 2.08 -13.48
C ARG A 111 17.92 2.25 -12.79
N ALA A 112 17.94 2.76 -11.56
CA ALA A 112 19.17 2.89 -10.78
C ALA A 112 19.78 1.52 -10.45
N ALA A 113 18.96 0.55 -10.03
CA ALA A 113 19.41 -0.81 -9.75
C ALA A 113 20.01 -1.48 -11.00
N ARG A 114 19.34 -1.36 -12.16
CA ARG A 114 19.86 -1.87 -13.43
C ARG A 114 21.23 -1.28 -13.74
N ARG A 115 21.40 0.04 -13.61
CA ARG A 115 22.68 0.70 -13.86
C ARG A 115 23.78 0.14 -12.95
N LEU A 116 23.52 0.04 -11.64
CA LEU A 116 24.50 -0.49 -10.67
C LEU A 116 24.87 -1.95 -10.96
N VAL A 117 23.91 -2.76 -11.44
CA VAL A 117 24.18 -4.15 -11.84
C VAL A 117 25.11 -4.20 -13.05
N GLU A 118 24.90 -3.35 -14.06
CA GLU A 118 25.78 -3.32 -15.24
C GLU A 118 27.18 -2.79 -14.88
N GLU A 119 27.28 -1.74 -14.08
CA GLU A 119 28.56 -1.23 -13.56
C GLU A 119 29.32 -2.32 -12.78
N LEU A 120 28.62 -3.06 -11.90
CA LEU A 120 29.22 -4.19 -11.18
C LEU A 120 29.70 -5.29 -12.15
N ARG A 121 28.95 -5.59 -13.20
CA ARG A 121 29.34 -6.63 -14.18
C ARG A 121 30.62 -6.24 -14.90
N GLU A 122 30.74 -4.99 -15.34
CA GLU A 122 31.93 -4.47 -16.01
C GLU A 122 33.17 -4.54 -15.10
N GLU A 123 33.06 -4.06 -13.86
CA GLU A 123 34.13 -4.15 -12.86
C GLU A 123 34.57 -5.59 -12.57
N LEU A 124 33.62 -6.53 -12.53
CA LEU A 124 33.95 -7.95 -12.34
C LEU A 124 34.68 -8.56 -13.54
N PHE A 125 34.39 -8.13 -14.77
CA PHE A 125 35.11 -8.57 -15.97
C PHE A 125 36.56 -8.05 -15.98
N GLU A 126 36.76 -6.79 -15.61
CA GLU A 126 38.09 -6.20 -15.49
C GLU A 126 38.89 -6.87 -14.36
N ALA A 127 38.26 -7.11 -13.20
CA ALA A 127 38.89 -7.80 -12.09
C ALA A 127 39.29 -9.25 -12.43
N ASP A 128 38.48 -9.97 -13.21
CA ASP A 128 38.82 -11.32 -13.70
C ASP A 128 40.01 -11.29 -14.67
N THR A 129 40.03 -10.33 -15.59
CA THR A 129 41.13 -10.13 -16.53
C THR A 129 42.45 -9.86 -15.81
N LEU A 130 42.43 -8.95 -14.81
CA LEU A 130 43.59 -8.68 -13.96
C LEU A 130 44.01 -9.90 -13.13
N SER A 131 43.04 -10.64 -12.58
CA SER A 131 43.31 -11.84 -11.77
C SER A 131 44.02 -12.91 -12.60
N ARG A 132 43.60 -13.13 -13.84
CA ARG A 132 44.26 -14.07 -14.77
C ARG A 132 45.67 -13.62 -15.14
N ALA A 133 45.86 -12.33 -15.45
CA ALA A 133 47.19 -11.79 -15.75
C ALA A 133 48.18 -11.98 -14.59
N ILE A 134 47.74 -11.70 -13.35
CA ILE A 134 48.55 -11.92 -12.14
C ILE A 134 48.81 -13.42 -11.92
N ALA A 135 47.82 -14.29 -12.15
CA ALA A 135 48.01 -15.74 -12.03
C ALA A 135 49.06 -16.26 -13.02
N THR A 136 49.02 -15.79 -14.28
CA THR A 136 50.04 -16.11 -15.29
C THR A 136 51.43 -15.63 -14.85
N ALA A 137 51.57 -14.39 -14.38
CA ALA A 137 52.84 -13.86 -13.90
C ALA A 137 53.38 -14.65 -12.69
N ASN A 138 52.51 -15.01 -11.74
CA ASN A 138 52.86 -15.85 -10.60
C ASN A 138 53.41 -17.22 -11.05
N GLY A 139 52.81 -17.83 -12.08
CA GLY A 139 53.31 -19.07 -12.67
C GLY A 139 54.70 -18.93 -13.30
N LEU A 140 54.98 -17.81 -13.96
CA LEU A 140 56.32 -17.50 -14.48
C LEU A 140 57.35 -17.32 -13.35
N PHE A 141 56.97 -16.65 -12.27
CA PHE A 141 57.85 -16.52 -11.10
C PHE A 141 58.13 -17.86 -10.43
N ASP A 142 57.15 -18.76 -10.37
CA ASP A 142 57.34 -20.12 -9.87
C ASP A 142 58.34 -20.89 -10.75
N ALA A 143 58.18 -20.83 -12.08
CA ALA A 143 59.10 -21.49 -13.02
C ALA A 143 60.53 -20.94 -12.95
N ALA A 144 60.68 -19.64 -12.66
CA ALA A 144 61.99 -18.98 -12.49
C ALA A 144 62.59 -19.12 -11.08
N GLY A 145 61.89 -19.78 -10.14
CA GLY A 145 62.36 -19.92 -8.75
C GLY A 145 62.37 -18.61 -7.96
N LEU A 146 61.50 -17.66 -8.30
CA LEU A 146 61.40 -16.31 -7.70
C LEU A 146 60.10 -16.12 -6.89
N PRO A 147 59.81 -16.94 -5.87
CA PRO A 147 58.53 -16.92 -5.15
C PRO A 147 58.26 -15.60 -4.40
N ARG A 148 59.31 -14.83 -4.07
CA ARG A 148 59.20 -13.54 -3.40
C ARG A 148 58.46 -12.46 -4.21
N LEU A 149 58.38 -12.63 -5.53
CA LEU A 149 57.71 -11.69 -6.43
C LEU A 149 56.20 -11.97 -6.57
N LYS A 150 55.71 -13.07 -5.96
CA LYS A 150 54.32 -13.50 -6.11
C LYS A 150 53.36 -12.58 -5.38
N VAL A 151 52.23 -12.32 -6.02
CA VAL A 151 51.11 -11.59 -5.43
C VAL A 151 50.02 -12.56 -4.99
N SER A 152 49.55 -12.41 -3.75
CA SER A 152 48.45 -13.21 -3.22
C SER A 152 47.09 -12.61 -3.56
N LEU A 153 46.42 -13.15 -4.58
CA LEU A 153 45.08 -12.73 -4.99
C LEU A 153 44.06 -12.77 -3.84
N ALA A 154 44.13 -13.82 -3.00
CA ALA A 154 43.23 -13.97 -1.85
C ALA A 154 43.51 -12.95 -0.73
N ALA A 155 44.74 -12.46 -0.59
CA ALA A 155 45.05 -11.39 0.36
C ALA A 155 44.55 -10.03 -0.16
N THR A 156 44.83 -9.72 -1.43
CA THR A 156 44.36 -8.49 -2.09
C THR A 156 42.84 -8.36 -2.02
N ARG A 157 42.11 -9.42 -2.38
CA ARG A 157 40.64 -9.43 -2.32
C ARG A 157 40.10 -9.20 -0.91
N ARG A 158 40.65 -9.89 0.10
CA ARG A 158 40.19 -9.72 1.49
C ARG A 158 40.40 -8.30 1.98
N ALA A 159 41.54 -7.69 1.67
CA ALA A 159 41.80 -6.30 2.02
C ALA A 159 40.78 -5.36 1.35
N ALA A 160 40.51 -5.56 0.05
CA ALA A 160 39.57 -4.71 -0.70
C ALA A 160 38.09 -4.85 -0.27
N MET A 161 37.67 -6.04 0.16
CA MET A 161 36.28 -6.32 0.57
C MET A 161 36.01 -6.04 2.06
N THR A 162 37.00 -5.53 2.80
CA THR A 162 36.84 -5.17 4.22
C THR A 162 36.21 -3.79 4.33
N GLY A 163 35.09 -3.66 5.06
CA GLY A 163 34.44 -2.38 5.26
C GLY A 163 33.06 -2.48 5.90
N PRO A 164 32.49 -1.32 6.30
CA PRO A 164 31.14 -1.26 6.85
C PRO A 164 30.09 -1.70 5.82
N ARG A 165 29.01 -2.32 6.32
CA ARG A 165 27.91 -2.82 5.48
C ARG A 165 26.63 -2.05 5.77
N ALA A 166 25.82 -1.86 4.72
CA ALA A 166 24.48 -1.34 4.89
C ALA A 166 23.63 -2.33 5.71
N ALA A 167 22.85 -1.81 6.66
CA ALA A 167 21.91 -2.62 7.41
C ALA A 167 20.68 -2.93 6.55
N ALA A 168 20.24 -4.19 6.56
CA ALA A 168 19.01 -4.58 5.89
C ALA A 168 17.81 -3.93 6.61
N PRO A 169 16.82 -3.37 5.88
CA PRO A 169 15.61 -2.85 6.49
C PRO A 169 14.77 -3.95 7.14
N ALA A 170 14.01 -3.59 8.17
CA ALA A 170 13.32 -4.55 9.05
C ALA A 170 12.29 -5.47 8.34
N ARG A 171 11.76 -5.03 7.18
CA ARG A 171 10.75 -5.79 6.42
C ARG A 171 11.12 -5.81 4.94
N LEU A 172 11.82 -6.86 4.54
CA LEU A 172 12.05 -7.20 3.14
C LEU A 172 11.06 -8.27 2.69
N SER A 173 10.67 -8.20 1.42
CA SER A 173 9.96 -9.31 0.78
C SER A 173 10.88 -10.54 0.67
N ARG A 174 10.30 -11.72 0.46
CA ARG A 174 11.09 -12.95 0.24
C ARG A 174 12.05 -12.81 -0.94
N ALA A 175 11.61 -12.16 -2.02
CA ALA A 175 12.45 -11.88 -3.18
C ALA A 175 13.59 -10.90 -2.84
N GLY A 176 13.31 -9.85 -2.07
CA GLY A 176 14.33 -8.91 -1.59
C GLY A 176 15.40 -9.60 -0.73
N LEU A 177 15.00 -10.49 0.17
CA LEU A 177 15.93 -11.29 0.98
C LEU A 177 16.79 -12.23 0.14
N ALA A 178 16.22 -12.84 -0.91
CA ALA A 178 16.97 -13.70 -1.81
C ALA A 178 18.02 -12.92 -2.60
N ALA A 179 17.65 -11.74 -3.14
CA ALA A 179 18.58 -10.85 -3.83
C ALA A 179 19.70 -10.35 -2.91
N ASP A 180 19.37 -9.94 -1.68
CA ASP A 180 20.36 -9.51 -0.69
C ASP A 180 21.40 -10.61 -0.38
N ARG A 181 20.96 -11.85 -0.16
CA ARG A 181 21.87 -12.98 0.05
C ARG A 181 22.79 -13.22 -1.15
N LEU A 182 22.28 -13.11 -2.37
CA LEU A 182 23.08 -13.26 -3.59
C LEU A 182 24.14 -12.17 -3.67
N LEU A 183 23.78 -10.90 -3.44
CA LEU A 183 24.73 -9.78 -3.45
C LEU A 183 25.79 -9.92 -2.36
N LEU A 184 25.40 -10.30 -1.14
CA LEU A 184 26.34 -10.54 -0.05
C LEU A 184 27.28 -11.73 -0.35
N SER A 185 26.82 -12.73 -1.10
CA SER A 185 27.68 -13.85 -1.53
C SER A 185 28.81 -13.42 -2.47
N LEU A 186 28.67 -12.28 -3.17
CA LEU A 186 29.73 -11.76 -4.04
C LEU A 186 30.88 -11.14 -3.25
N ILE A 187 30.67 -10.72 -2.00
CA ILE A 187 31.68 -10.01 -1.19
C ILE A 187 32.11 -10.78 0.08
N ASN A 188 31.36 -11.80 0.49
CA ASN A 188 31.74 -12.66 1.62
C ASN A 188 32.92 -13.59 1.28
N THR A 189 33.71 -13.92 2.31
CA THR A 189 34.70 -14.99 2.25
C THR A 189 34.01 -16.34 2.06
N GLY A 190 34.56 -17.20 1.20
CA GLY A 190 33.96 -18.46 0.76
C GLY A 190 32.73 -18.30 -0.13
N GLY A 191 32.44 -17.08 -0.59
CA GLY A 191 31.32 -16.76 -1.48
C GLY A 191 31.61 -17.05 -2.95
N ALA A 192 30.69 -16.67 -3.83
CA ALA A 192 30.70 -17.04 -5.25
C ALA A 192 31.95 -16.59 -6.02
N LEU A 193 32.62 -15.54 -5.54
CA LEU A 193 33.83 -14.97 -6.15
C LEU A 193 35.10 -15.24 -5.30
N ASP A 194 35.03 -16.07 -4.26
CA ASP A 194 36.23 -16.48 -3.52
C ASP A 194 36.87 -17.69 -4.24
N PRO A 195 38.14 -17.60 -4.70
CA PRO A 195 38.81 -18.67 -5.43
C PRO A 195 39.13 -19.92 -4.60
N ARG A 196 38.74 -19.97 -3.32
CA ARG A 196 38.89 -21.20 -2.52
C ARG A 196 38.08 -22.34 -3.16
N PRO A 197 38.67 -23.52 -3.39
CA PRO A 197 37.87 -24.68 -3.72
C PRO A 197 36.87 -24.89 -2.58
N ALA A 198 35.60 -25.13 -2.92
CA ALA A 198 34.64 -25.63 -1.95
C ALA A 198 35.31 -26.80 -1.22
N LEU A 199 35.27 -26.80 0.12
CA LEU A 199 35.94 -27.76 1.03
C LEU A 199 35.62 -29.26 0.79
N ARG A 200 34.99 -29.60 -0.34
CA ARG A 200 34.58 -30.93 -0.79
C ARG A 200 34.83 -31.20 -2.28
N ALA A 201 35.68 -30.45 -2.98
CA ALA A 201 36.18 -30.92 -4.27
C ALA A 201 37.15 -32.10 -4.00
N PRO A 202 36.87 -33.33 -4.47
CA PRO A 202 37.76 -34.45 -4.26
C PRO A 202 39.10 -34.12 -4.94
N VAL A 203 40.16 -34.11 -4.16
CA VAL A 203 41.53 -33.99 -4.69
C VAL A 203 41.76 -35.19 -5.60
N ALA A 204 42.00 -34.94 -6.88
CA ALA A 204 42.39 -35.97 -7.83
C ALA A 204 43.67 -36.64 -7.30
N GLY A 205 43.53 -37.85 -6.74
CA GLY A 205 44.65 -38.59 -6.16
C GLY A 205 44.30 -39.60 -5.07
N SER A 206 43.14 -39.52 -4.41
CA SER A 206 42.76 -40.50 -3.38
C SER A 206 42.08 -41.75 -3.95
N ALA A 207 42.78 -42.47 -4.83
CA ALA A 207 42.41 -43.84 -5.14
C ALA A 207 42.66 -44.73 -3.90
N LYS A 208 41.60 -44.96 -3.11
CA LYS A 208 41.59 -46.00 -2.09
C LYS A 208 41.79 -47.35 -2.79
N LYS A 209 42.97 -47.98 -2.63
CA LYS A 209 43.17 -49.37 -3.04
C LYS A 209 42.13 -50.26 -2.31
N PRO A 210 41.46 -51.18 -3.01
CA PRO A 210 40.60 -52.16 -2.36
C PRO A 210 41.48 -53.12 -1.55
N LYS A 211 41.17 -53.28 -0.27
CA LYS A 211 41.73 -54.33 0.59
C LYS A 211 41.24 -55.67 0.04
N ARG A 212 42.15 -56.51 -0.44
CA ARG A 212 41.92 -57.95 -0.66
C ARG A 212 42.60 -58.69 0.49
N GLY A 213 41.88 -59.65 1.09
CA GLY A 213 42.38 -60.55 2.15
C GLY A 213 41.98 -60.09 3.53
#